data_AF-Q4Q210-F1
#
_entry.id   AF-Q4Q210-F1
#
_cell.length_a   1.000
_cell.length_b   1.000
_cell.length_c   1.000
_cell.angle_alpha   90.00
_cell.angle_beta   90.00
_cell.angle_gamma   90.00
#
_symmetry.space_group_name_H-M   'P 1'
#
loop_
_entity.id
_entity.type
_entity.pdbx_description
1 polymer ?
#
loop_
_entity_poly.entity_id
_entity_poly.type
_entity_poly.pdbx_seq_one_letter_code
_entity_poly.pdbx_strand_id
1 'polypeptide(L)'
;MPGLGKFAFHVSFHLSRYFFAAVVAALLLLSLSGGSLAGTRTRDGSTSGGAKNGTTRTVTTTTTPPTTAAPVSLQEACHTEMKLYCSDHPISPLRCLVEQYDRTTKSNSEEPRRRTSVLYSDVCGSWLAAREACLGFVHQRGRELCGSFVGDVRECLRQIPPLVLPHACVTSAYYESVRLVGKLRQHQNEDARLRLLREKLP
;
A
#
# COMPACT_ATOMS: atom_id res chain seq x y z
N MET A 1 -56.97 5.13 -13.34
CA MET A 1 -56.72 3.84 -14.03
C MET A 1 -56.69 4.11 -15.53
N PRO A 2 -55.85 3.46 -16.38
CA PRO A 2 -55.16 2.14 -16.28
C PRO A 2 -53.61 2.29 -16.21
N GLY A 3 -52.72 1.30 -16.07
CA GLY A 3 -52.76 -0.17 -15.99
C GLY A 3 -51.56 -0.82 -16.74
N LEU A 4 -50.82 -1.73 -16.06
CA LEU A 4 -49.75 -2.66 -16.54
C LEU A 4 -48.35 -2.08 -16.88
N GLY A 5 -47.21 -2.75 -16.61
CA GLY A 5 -46.98 -4.15 -16.23
C GLY A 5 -45.57 -4.44 -15.69
N LYS A 6 -45.47 -5.56 -14.99
CA LYS A 6 -44.27 -6.17 -14.40
C LYS A 6 -43.45 -6.86 -15.51
N PHE A 7 -42.15 -6.58 -15.59
CA PHE A 7 -41.21 -7.41 -16.35
C PHE A 7 -40.42 -8.29 -15.38
N ALA A 8 -40.77 -9.58 -15.36
CA ALA A 8 -39.94 -10.63 -14.80
C ALA A 8 -39.05 -11.17 -15.93
N PHE A 9 -37.74 -10.98 -15.82
CA PHE A 9 -36.77 -11.63 -16.70
C PHE A 9 -36.44 -13.01 -16.12
N HIS A 10 -37.11 -14.04 -16.63
CA HIS A 10 -36.62 -15.42 -16.51
C HIS A 10 -35.48 -15.60 -17.51
N VAL A 11 -34.24 -15.65 -17.02
CA VAL A 11 -33.09 -16.12 -17.80
C VAL A 11 -33.02 -17.64 -17.64
N SER A 12 -33.27 -18.34 -18.75
CA SER A 12 -33.17 -19.81 -18.83
C SER A 12 -31.74 -20.28 -18.56
N PHE A 13 -31.55 -20.92 -17.40
CA PHE A 13 -30.29 -21.51 -16.94
C PHE A 13 -30.03 -22.87 -17.62
N HIS A 14 -29.65 -22.86 -18.90
CA HIS A 14 -29.25 -24.08 -19.62
C HIS A 14 -27.72 -24.32 -19.66
N LEU A 15 -26.91 -23.43 -19.08
CA LEU A 15 -25.44 -23.56 -19.06
C LEU A 15 -24.87 -24.45 -17.93
N SER A 16 -25.69 -24.91 -16.99
CA SER A 16 -25.21 -25.52 -15.74
C SER A 16 -24.65 -26.95 -15.92
N ARG A 17 -25.23 -27.77 -16.81
CA ARG A 17 -24.89 -29.21 -16.86
C ARG A 17 -23.53 -29.51 -17.51
N TYR A 18 -23.15 -28.76 -18.55
CA TYR A 18 -21.86 -28.96 -19.23
C TYR A 18 -20.68 -28.44 -18.41
N PHE A 19 -20.88 -27.38 -17.63
CA PHE A 19 -19.85 -26.83 -16.77
C PHE A 19 -19.51 -27.79 -15.62
N PHE A 20 -20.53 -28.40 -15.01
CA PHE A 20 -20.32 -29.41 -13.97
C PHE A 20 -19.59 -30.66 -14.49
N ALA A 21 -19.94 -31.15 -15.69
CA ALA A 21 -19.26 -32.29 -16.28
C ALA A 21 -17.78 -32.01 -16.56
N ALA A 22 -17.45 -30.81 -17.06
CA ALA A 22 -16.07 -30.40 -17.33
C ALA A 22 -15.24 -30.27 -16.04
N VAL A 23 -15.82 -29.72 -14.97
CA VAL A 23 -15.15 -29.57 -13.67
C VAL A 23 -14.87 -30.93 -13.02
N VAL A 24 -15.82 -31.87 -13.08
CA VAL A 24 -15.63 -33.22 -12.55
C VAL A 24 -14.56 -33.98 -13.33
N ALA A 25 -14.53 -33.86 -14.66
CA ALA A 25 -13.48 -34.47 -15.48
C ALA A 25 -12.08 -33.90 -15.18
N ALA A 26 -11.96 -32.59 -14.98
CA ALA A 26 -10.69 -31.94 -14.62
C ALA A 26 -10.18 -32.37 -13.24
N LEU A 27 -11.07 -32.52 -12.24
CA LEU A 27 -10.71 -32.98 -10.90
C LEU A 27 -10.29 -34.47 -10.88
N LEU A 28 -10.91 -35.30 -11.72
CA LEU A 28 -10.49 -36.70 -11.90
C LEU A 28 -9.10 -36.79 -12.54
N LEU A 29 -8.79 -35.94 -13.53
CA LEU A 29 -7.47 -35.91 -14.15
C LEU A 29 -6.36 -35.47 -13.17
N LEU A 30 -6.66 -34.50 -12.30
CA LEU A 30 -5.72 -34.01 -11.28
C LEU A 30 -5.43 -35.04 -10.17
N SER A 31 -6.33 -35.98 -9.91
CA SER A 31 -6.16 -37.02 -8.88
C SER A 31 -5.39 -38.25 -9.38
N LEU A 32 -5.22 -38.42 -10.71
CA LEU A 32 -4.37 -39.47 -11.30
C LEU A 32 -2.88 -39.07 -11.42
N SER A 33 -2.53 -37.79 -11.33
CA SER A 33 -1.14 -37.29 -11.37
C SER A 33 -0.52 -37.13 -9.98
N GLY A 34 -0.77 -38.10 -9.09
CA GLY A 34 -0.12 -38.21 -7.77
C GLY A 34 1.31 -38.73 -7.87
N GLY A 35 2.24 -37.92 -8.39
CA GLY A 35 3.66 -38.22 -8.44
C GLY A 35 4.31 -38.14 -7.06
N SER A 36 4.60 -39.30 -6.48
CA SER A 36 5.41 -39.48 -5.28
C SER A 36 6.89 -39.20 -5.57
N LEU A 37 7.55 -38.36 -4.77
CA LEU A 37 9.02 -38.32 -4.69
C LEU A 37 9.46 -38.18 -3.23
N ALA A 38 9.80 -39.34 -2.67
CA ALA A 38 10.62 -39.49 -1.48
C ALA A 38 12.08 -39.08 -1.80
N GLY A 39 12.75 -38.44 -0.85
CA GLY A 39 14.18 -38.14 -0.91
C GLY A 39 14.75 -37.87 0.48
N THR A 40 15.52 -38.82 0.99
CA THR A 40 16.02 -38.92 2.36
C THR A 40 17.45 -38.39 2.55
N ARG A 41 17.78 -38.10 3.83
CA ARG A 41 19.09 -38.21 4.56
C ARG A 41 19.98 -36.97 4.81
N THR A 42 19.93 -36.54 6.09
CA THR A 42 20.99 -36.43 7.14
C THR A 42 22.36 -35.80 6.82
N ARG A 43 22.82 -34.84 7.67
CA ARG A 43 23.95 -35.04 8.62
C ARG A 43 24.15 -33.85 9.58
N ASP A 44 24.52 -34.19 10.82
CA ASP A 44 24.77 -33.39 12.03
C ASP A 44 26.08 -32.58 12.10
N GLY A 45 26.14 -31.67 13.10
CA GLY A 45 27.34 -31.24 13.84
C GLY A 45 27.63 -29.72 13.71
N SER A 46 28.02 -28.94 14.72
CA SER A 46 28.42 -29.18 16.11
C SER A 46 28.43 -27.85 16.89
N THR A 47 28.31 -27.94 18.22
CA THR A 47 28.31 -26.92 19.27
C THR A 47 29.68 -26.27 19.54
N SER A 48 29.71 -25.02 20.04
CA SER A 48 30.63 -24.44 21.05
C SER A 48 30.47 -22.90 21.01
N GLY A 49 30.13 -22.15 22.06
CA GLY A 49 30.74 -22.10 23.38
C GLY A 49 31.87 -21.06 23.39
N GLY A 50 31.70 -19.91 24.06
CA GLY A 50 32.79 -18.94 24.23
C GLY A 50 32.38 -17.53 24.65
N ALA A 51 32.21 -17.30 25.95
CA ALA A 51 32.11 -15.98 26.57
C ALA A 51 33.47 -15.25 26.54
N LYS A 52 33.47 -13.94 26.24
CA LYS A 52 34.50 -13.00 26.71
C LYS A 52 33.88 -11.63 27.00
N ASN A 53 33.85 -11.30 28.28
CA ASN A 53 33.68 -9.94 28.79
C ASN A 53 34.95 -9.13 28.46
N GLY A 54 34.77 -7.91 27.96
CA GLY A 54 35.84 -6.97 27.65
C GLY A 54 35.33 -5.55 27.68
N THR A 55 35.03 -5.05 28.88
CA THR A 55 34.68 -3.66 29.14
C THR A 55 35.87 -2.76 28.84
N THR A 56 35.87 -2.12 27.68
CA THR A 56 36.70 -0.95 27.41
C THR A 56 35.79 0.14 26.87
N ARG A 57 35.40 1.06 27.76
CA ARG A 57 34.54 2.20 27.44
C ARG A 57 35.39 3.24 26.71
N THR A 58 35.65 3.01 25.43
CA THR A 58 36.15 4.06 24.53
C THR A 58 34.98 5.00 24.28
N VAL A 59 35.06 6.20 24.84
CA VAL A 59 34.14 7.31 24.51
C VAL A 59 34.49 7.74 23.09
N THR A 60 33.99 6.99 22.12
CA THR A 60 33.84 7.49 20.75
C THR A 60 32.69 8.47 20.82
N THR A 61 32.97 9.77 20.70
CA THR A 61 31.98 10.74 20.24
C THR A 61 31.56 10.33 18.84
N THR A 62 30.62 9.39 18.77
CA THR A 62 29.86 9.12 17.56
C THR A 62 28.99 10.34 17.38
N THR A 63 29.46 11.30 16.58
CA THR A 63 28.60 12.25 15.91
C THR A 63 27.63 11.40 15.11
N THR A 64 26.47 11.12 15.69
CA THR A 64 25.35 10.52 14.97
C THR A 64 25.15 11.39 13.72
N PRO A 65 25.21 10.81 12.50
CA PRO A 65 24.79 11.54 11.32
C PRO A 65 23.37 12.07 11.60
N PRO A 66 23.02 13.27 11.11
CA PRO A 66 21.66 13.77 11.27
C PRO A 66 20.74 12.66 10.79
N THR A 67 19.86 12.16 11.67
CA THR A 67 18.84 11.19 11.31
C THR A 67 18.13 11.76 10.09
N THR A 68 18.45 11.25 8.91
CA THR A 68 17.91 11.76 7.65
C THR A 68 16.40 11.66 7.80
N ALA A 69 15.73 12.81 7.82
CA ALA A 69 14.28 12.85 7.99
C ALA A 69 13.65 11.93 6.95
N ALA A 70 12.70 11.09 7.36
CA ALA A 70 12.06 10.16 6.44
C ALA A 70 11.43 10.97 5.28
N PRO A 71 11.57 10.51 4.02
CA PRO A 71 11.14 11.28 2.86
C PRO A 71 9.63 11.50 2.89
N VAL A 72 9.22 12.77 2.88
CA VAL A 72 7.82 13.17 2.98
C VAL A 72 7.13 13.21 1.61
N SER A 73 7.82 12.86 0.52
CA SER A 73 7.21 12.79 -0.81
C SER A 73 7.53 11.48 -1.51
N LEU A 74 6.60 11.02 -2.35
CA LEU A 74 6.83 9.82 -3.17
C LEU A 74 8.03 10.01 -4.11
N GLN A 75 8.18 11.20 -4.65
CA GLN A 75 9.27 11.53 -5.56
C GLN A 75 10.63 11.38 -4.89
N GLU A 76 10.75 11.81 -3.65
CA GLU A 76 11.98 11.67 -2.88
C GLU A 76 12.21 10.22 -2.44
N ALA A 77 11.15 9.54 -1.95
CA ALA A 77 11.23 8.16 -1.46
C ALA A 77 11.58 7.16 -2.57
N CYS A 78 11.15 7.41 -3.81
CA CYS A 78 11.23 6.48 -4.93
C CYS A 78 11.94 7.06 -6.16
N HIS A 79 12.82 8.05 -5.98
CA HIS A 79 13.48 8.74 -7.09
C HIS A 79 14.22 7.77 -8.03
N THR A 80 14.89 6.77 -7.46
CA THR A 80 15.66 5.77 -8.22
C THR A 80 14.73 4.86 -9.02
N GLU A 81 13.69 4.33 -8.40
CA GLU A 81 12.73 3.42 -9.01
C GLU A 81 11.90 4.13 -10.10
N MET A 82 11.57 5.40 -9.90
CA MET A 82 10.95 6.21 -10.95
C MET A 82 11.81 6.29 -12.20
N LYS A 83 13.13 6.48 -12.04
CA LYS A 83 14.07 6.52 -13.18
C LYS A 83 14.26 5.16 -13.83
N LEU A 84 14.30 4.10 -13.03
CA LEU A 84 14.55 2.74 -13.54
C LEU A 84 13.35 2.15 -14.28
N TYR A 85 12.13 2.39 -13.80
CA TYR A 85 10.95 1.69 -14.29
C TYR A 85 9.95 2.58 -15.04
N CYS A 86 10.00 3.90 -14.82
CA CYS A 86 8.93 4.80 -15.21
C CYS A 86 9.41 6.09 -15.91
N SER A 87 10.68 6.16 -16.33
CA SER A 87 11.26 7.37 -16.95
C SER A 87 10.50 7.83 -18.18
N ASP A 88 10.07 6.89 -19.02
CA ASP A 88 9.48 7.16 -20.34
C ASP A 88 7.95 7.14 -20.30
N HIS A 89 7.35 7.17 -19.11
CA HIS A 89 5.90 7.01 -18.99
C HIS A 89 5.16 8.27 -19.48
N PRO A 90 4.17 8.16 -20.39
CA PRO A 90 3.61 9.29 -21.16
C PRO A 90 2.76 10.29 -20.36
N ILE A 91 2.49 10.03 -19.08
CA ILE A 91 1.60 10.86 -18.25
C ILE A 91 2.34 11.38 -17.02
N SER A 92 2.83 10.47 -16.18
CA SER A 92 3.59 10.82 -14.98
C SER A 92 4.38 9.60 -14.49
N PRO A 93 5.71 9.73 -14.28
CA PRO A 93 6.51 8.67 -13.67
C PRO A 93 6.01 8.26 -12.27
N LEU A 94 5.45 9.20 -11.50
CA LEU A 94 4.87 8.90 -10.18
C LEU A 94 3.63 8.01 -10.27
N ARG A 95 2.77 8.26 -11.26
CA ARG A 95 1.57 7.45 -11.48
C ARG A 95 1.94 6.04 -11.91
N CYS A 96 2.87 5.94 -12.86
CA CYS A 96 3.42 4.66 -13.31
C CYS A 96 3.92 3.81 -12.14
N LEU A 97 4.70 4.43 -11.24
CA LEU A 97 5.31 3.71 -10.13
C LEU A 97 4.25 3.12 -9.18
N VAL A 98 3.22 3.90 -8.86
CA VAL A 98 2.10 3.43 -8.02
C VAL A 98 1.36 2.27 -8.70
N GLU A 99 1.07 2.38 -10.01
CA GLU A 99 0.38 1.33 -10.75
C GLU A 99 1.22 0.04 -10.84
N GLN A 100 2.54 0.16 -11.02
CA GLN A 100 3.45 -0.99 -11.02
C GLN A 100 3.50 -1.68 -9.65
N TYR A 101 3.52 -0.90 -8.57
CA TYR A 101 3.50 -1.43 -7.21
C TYR A 101 2.22 -2.22 -6.96
N ASP A 102 1.06 -1.63 -7.26
CA ASP A 102 -0.25 -2.27 -7.12
C ASP A 102 -0.35 -3.59 -7.93
N ARG A 103 0.25 -3.65 -9.13
CA ARG A 103 0.30 -4.89 -9.93
C ARG A 103 1.17 -5.95 -9.28
N THR A 104 2.27 -5.54 -8.66
CA THR A 104 3.20 -6.44 -7.98
C THR A 104 2.58 -7.02 -6.72
N THR A 105 1.85 -6.22 -5.94
CA THR A 105 1.22 -6.64 -4.69
C THR A 105 0.00 -7.54 -4.90
N LYS A 106 -0.74 -7.36 -6.01
CA LYS A 106 -1.96 -8.12 -6.33
C LYS A 106 -1.72 -9.41 -7.14
N SER A 107 -0.48 -9.72 -7.49
CA SER A 107 -0.13 -10.92 -8.27
C SER A 107 -0.27 -12.20 -7.42
N ASN A 108 -0.96 -13.23 -7.92
CA ASN A 108 -1.15 -14.55 -7.26
C ASN A 108 0.12 -15.43 -7.19
N SER A 109 1.30 -14.86 -7.37
CA SER A 109 2.57 -15.59 -7.30
C SER A 109 3.05 -15.78 -5.86
N GLU A 110 3.86 -16.82 -5.61
CA GLU A 110 4.49 -17.05 -4.31
C GLU A 110 5.19 -15.78 -3.77
N GLU A 111 4.62 -15.29 -2.68
CA GLU A 111 5.06 -14.22 -1.80
C GLU A 111 5.25 -12.81 -2.42
N PRO A 112 4.16 -12.01 -2.49
CA PRO A 112 4.21 -10.60 -2.91
C PRO A 112 5.28 -9.78 -2.18
N ARG A 113 5.51 -10.06 -0.89
CA ARG A 113 6.55 -9.40 -0.08
C ARG A 113 7.96 -9.62 -0.60
N ARG A 114 8.26 -10.82 -1.10
CA ARG A 114 9.59 -11.15 -1.62
C ARG A 114 9.84 -10.45 -2.96
N ARG A 115 8.81 -10.31 -3.79
CA ARG A 115 8.93 -9.57 -5.06
C ARG A 115 9.07 -8.07 -4.82
N THR A 116 8.31 -7.50 -3.90
CA THR A 116 8.43 -6.07 -3.60
C THR A 116 9.78 -5.72 -2.99
N SER A 117 10.34 -6.56 -2.11
CA SER A 117 11.69 -6.34 -1.55
C SER A 117 12.83 -6.44 -2.57
N VAL A 118 12.61 -7.10 -3.71
CA VAL A 118 13.61 -7.22 -4.78
C VAL A 118 13.52 -6.03 -5.75
N LEU A 119 12.30 -5.52 -6.00
CA LEU A 119 12.05 -4.51 -7.02
C LEU A 119 12.17 -3.07 -6.50
N TYR A 120 11.93 -2.86 -5.21
CA TYR A 120 11.91 -1.53 -4.60
C TYR A 120 12.93 -1.48 -3.47
N SER A 121 13.62 -0.34 -3.33
CA SER A 121 14.39 -0.06 -2.12
C SER A 121 13.48 -0.09 -0.89
N ASP A 122 14.07 -0.36 0.28
CA ASP A 122 13.32 -0.37 1.54
C ASP A 122 12.57 0.94 1.79
N VAL A 123 13.17 2.07 1.42
CA VAL A 123 12.57 3.40 1.56
C VAL A 123 11.37 3.56 0.62
N CYS A 124 11.51 3.22 -0.66
CA CYS A 124 10.41 3.34 -1.62
C CYS A 124 9.27 2.36 -1.30
N GLY A 125 9.63 1.10 -1.06
CA GLY A 125 8.70 0.02 -0.77
C GLY A 125 7.90 0.26 0.52
N SER A 126 8.55 0.74 1.59
CA SER A 126 7.86 1.10 2.83
C SER A 126 6.92 2.29 2.67
N TRP A 127 7.31 3.31 1.87
CA TRP A 127 6.45 4.44 1.58
C TRP A 127 5.20 4.02 0.78
N LEU A 128 5.37 3.16 -0.23
CA LEU A 128 4.27 2.64 -1.05
C LEU A 128 3.35 1.70 -0.25
N ALA A 129 3.92 0.83 0.59
CA ALA A 129 3.14 -0.04 1.48
C ALA A 129 2.30 0.78 2.48
N ALA A 130 2.88 1.82 3.07
CA ALA A 130 2.17 2.72 3.96
C ALA A 130 1.04 3.48 3.24
N ARG A 131 1.28 3.92 2.00
CA ARG A 131 0.25 4.51 1.14
C ARG A 131 -0.91 3.54 0.94
N GLU A 132 -0.64 2.28 0.57
CA GLU A 132 -1.68 1.26 0.41
C GLU A 132 -2.44 1.03 1.72
N ALA A 133 -1.76 0.92 2.85
CA ALA A 133 -2.41 0.74 4.16
C ALA A 133 -3.36 1.90 4.51
N CYS A 134 -2.89 3.14 4.36
CA CYS A 134 -3.70 4.33 4.62
C CYS A 134 -4.89 4.44 3.68
N LEU A 135 -4.64 4.35 2.36
CA LEU A 135 -5.70 4.53 1.38
C LEU A 135 -6.67 3.35 1.39
N GLY A 136 -6.20 2.12 1.56
CA GLY A 136 -7.05 0.94 1.69
C GLY A 136 -8.05 1.08 2.84
N PHE A 137 -7.59 1.58 3.99
CA PHE A 137 -8.48 1.89 5.12
C PHE A 137 -9.55 2.93 4.74
N VAL A 138 -9.17 4.01 4.06
CA VAL A 138 -10.13 5.03 3.60
C VAL A 138 -11.12 4.46 2.58
N HIS A 139 -10.70 3.61 1.65
CA HIS A 139 -11.63 2.99 0.71
C HIS A 139 -12.64 2.07 1.43
N GLN A 140 -12.20 1.37 2.48
CA GLN A 140 -13.06 0.46 3.24
C GLN A 140 -14.01 1.19 4.20
N ARG A 141 -13.52 2.21 4.91
CA ARG A 141 -14.21 2.86 6.04
C ARG A 141 -14.63 4.31 5.76
N GLY A 142 -14.15 4.92 4.68
CA GLY A 142 -14.27 6.35 4.42
C GLY A 142 -15.70 6.83 4.25
N ARG A 143 -16.61 6.00 3.72
CA ARG A 143 -18.04 6.36 3.61
C ARG A 143 -18.66 6.64 4.98
N GLU A 144 -18.26 5.88 5.99
CA GLU A 144 -18.77 6.03 7.35
C GLU A 144 -18.05 7.16 8.11
N LEU A 145 -16.76 7.37 7.83
CA LEU A 145 -15.91 8.29 8.61
C LEU A 145 -15.88 9.72 8.05
N CYS A 146 -16.04 9.90 6.74
CA CYS A 146 -15.86 11.17 6.05
C CYS A 146 -17.08 11.60 5.22
N GLY A 147 -18.13 10.78 5.14
CA GLY A 147 -19.34 11.09 4.40
C GLY A 147 -19.08 11.48 2.94
N SER A 148 -19.43 12.73 2.59
CA SER A 148 -19.31 13.28 1.22
C SER A 148 -17.87 13.46 0.75
N PHE A 149 -16.88 13.47 1.64
CA PHE A 149 -15.46 13.64 1.27
C PHE A 149 -14.81 12.37 0.73
N VAL A 150 -15.54 11.25 0.60
CA VAL A 150 -15.01 10.00 0.02
C VAL A 150 -14.43 10.17 -1.39
N GLY A 151 -14.91 11.16 -2.15
CA GLY A 151 -14.38 11.45 -3.49
C GLY A 151 -12.92 11.94 -3.49
N ASP A 152 -12.45 12.56 -2.40
CA ASP A 152 -11.04 12.90 -2.20
C ASP A 152 -10.48 12.09 -1.03
N VAL A 153 -9.89 10.95 -1.37
CA VAL A 153 -9.32 9.99 -0.41
C VAL A 153 -8.27 10.63 0.50
N ARG A 154 -7.49 11.59 -0.01
CA ARG A 154 -6.47 12.27 0.80
C ARG A 154 -7.09 13.29 1.74
N GLU A 155 -8.15 13.97 1.32
CA GLU A 155 -8.89 14.87 2.20
C GLU A 155 -9.63 14.11 3.29
N CYS A 156 -10.30 13.01 2.96
CA CYS A 156 -10.90 12.13 3.94
C CYS A 156 -9.86 11.62 4.96
N LEU A 157 -8.66 11.22 4.51
CA LEU A 157 -7.59 10.78 5.41
C LEU A 157 -7.16 11.87 6.43
N ARG A 158 -7.27 13.16 6.09
CA ARG A 158 -6.95 14.27 7.02
C ARG A 158 -8.00 14.44 8.12
N GLN A 159 -9.24 14.05 7.84
CA GLN A 159 -10.36 14.21 8.78
C GLN A 159 -10.47 13.05 9.77
N ILE A 160 -9.92 11.88 9.43
CA ILE A 160 -9.95 10.71 10.31
C ILE A 160 -9.00 10.92 11.50
N PRO A 161 -9.47 10.76 12.76
CA PRO A 161 -8.60 10.84 13.93
C PRO A 161 -7.47 9.80 13.87
N PRO A 162 -6.21 10.18 14.22
CA PRO A 162 -5.06 9.27 14.15
C PRO A 162 -5.24 7.96 14.93
N LEU A 163 -5.98 8.01 16.05
CA LEU A 163 -6.27 6.84 16.90
C LEU A 163 -7.12 5.76 16.21
N VAL A 164 -7.83 6.12 15.14
CA VAL A 164 -8.70 5.22 14.38
C VAL A 164 -7.97 4.62 13.17
N LEU A 165 -6.83 5.19 12.78
CA LEU A 165 -6.05 4.72 11.64
C LEU A 165 -5.21 3.49 12.01
N PRO A 166 -4.94 2.59 11.04
CA PRO A 166 -4.02 1.49 11.25
C PRO A 166 -2.63 1.98 11.69
N HIS A 167 -1.97 1.21 12.56
CA HIS A 167 -0.63 1.58 13.06
C HIS A 167 0.37 1.83 11.91
N ALA A 168 0.38 0.94 10.91
CA ALA A 168 1.23 1.07 9.72
C ALA A 168 0.95 2.33 8.88
N CYS A 169 -0.24 2.94 9.03
CA CYS A 169 -0.56 4.21 8.41
C CYS A 169 -0.07 5.38 9.27
N VAL A 170 -0.49 5.46 10.53
CA VAL A 170 -0.31 6.66 11.37
C VAL A 170 1.17 6.98 11.67
N THR A 171 2.03 5.97 11.75
CA THR A 171 3.47 6.17 12.01
C THR A 171 4.30 6.35 10.74
N SER A 172 3.65 6.38 9.57
CA SER A 172 4.36 6.39 8.29
C SER A 172 4.71 7.79 7.81
N ALA A 173 5.79 7.87 7.02
CA ALA A 173 6.14 9.09 6.28
C ALA A 173 5.05 9.50 5.28
N TYR A 174 4.29 8.53 4.75
CA TYR A 174 3.14 8.80 3.90
C TYR A 174 2.06 9.61 4.65
N TYR A 175 1.65 9.17 5.83
CA TYR A 175 0.61 9.87 6.59
C TYR A 175 1.07 11.28 7.01
N GLU A 176 2.33 11.41 7.44
CA GLU A 176 2.85 12.73 7.79
C GLU A 176 2.89 13.68 6.58
N SER A 177 3.18 13.17 5.38
CA SER A 177 3.08 13.99 4.15
C SER A 177 1.68 14.57 3.94
N VAL A 178 0.65 13.77 4.18
CA VAL A 178 -0.75 14.17 4.00
C VAL A 178 -1.14 15.23 5.03
N ARG A 179 -0.67 15.05 6.28
CA ARG A 179 -0.87 15.98 7.39
C ARG A 179 -0.18 17.32 7.14
N LEU A 180 1.08 17.30 6.70
CA LEU A 180 1.86 18.50 6.39
C LEU A 180 1.20 19.32 5.28
N VAL A 181 0.76 18.68 4.20
CA VAL A 181 0.01 19.36 3.12
C VAL A 181 -1.30 19.96 3.65
N GLY A 182 -1.98 19.28 4.57
CA GLY A 182 -3.18 19.82 5.22
C GLY A 182 -2.90 21.11 5.98
N LYS A 183 -1.86 21.13 6.80
CA LYS A 183 -1.42 22.33 7.53
C LYS A 183 -1.04 23.48 6.59
N LEU A 184 -0.29 23.17 5.53
CA LEU A 184 0.11 24.17 4.55
C LEU A 184 -1.11 24.84 3.89
N ARG A 185 -2.12 24.05 3.50
CA ARG A 185 -3.37 24.57 2.93
C ARG A 185 -4.13 25.44 3.93
N GLN A 186 -4.16 25.05 5.20
CA GLN A 186 -4.80 25.85 6.25
C GLN A 186 -4.12 27.21 6.39
N HIS A 187 -2.78 27.25 6.48
CA HIS A 187 -2.03 28.51 6.53
C HIS A 187 -2.27 29.39 5.30
N GLN A 188 -2.26 28.81 4.10
CA GLN A 188 -2.52 29.56 2.87
C GLN A 188 -3.93 30.17 2.85
N ASN A 189 -4.93 29.46 3.35
CA ASN A 189 -6.31 29.95 3.43
C ASN A 189 -6.46 31.07 4.48
N GLU A 190 -5.80 30.93 5.64
CA GLU A 190 -5.77 31.96 6.67
C GLU A 190 -5.09 33.24 6.16
N ASP A 191 -3.95 33.11 5.49
CA ASP A 191 -3.23 34.23 4.86
C ASP A 191 -4.07 34.92 3.79
N ALA A 192 -4.73 34.16 2.92
CA ALA A 192 -5.63 34.70 1.91
C ALA A 192 -6.80 35.46 2.54
N ARG A 193 -7.38 34.93 3.63
CA ARG A 193 -8.46 35.59 4.38
C ARG A 193 -7.99 36.91 5.00
N LEU A 194 -6.79 36.94 5.59
CA LEU A 194 -6.20 38.14 6.18
C LEU A 194 -5.93 39.22 5.13
N ARG A 195 -5.45 38.85 3.94
CA ARG A 195 -5.26 39.79 2.82
C ARG A 195 -6.58 40.43 2.40
N LEU A 196 -7.64 39.62 2.23
CA LEU A 196 -8.97 40.12 1.89
C LEU A 196 -9.56 41.04 2.95
N LEU A 197 -9.30 40.80 4.24
CA LEU A 197 -9.74 41.69 5.32
C LEU A 197 -8.99 43.02 5.29
N ARG A 198 -7.67 43.00 5.04
CA ARG A 198 -6.87 44.22 4.93
C ARG A 198 -7.30 45.09 3.74
N GLU A 199 -7.72 44.49 2.63
CA GLU A 199 -8.25 45.22 1.48
C GLU A 199 -9.65 45.82 1.71
N LYS A 200 -10.41 45.25 2.65
CA LYS A 200 -11.79 45.68 2.96
C LYS A 200 -11.90 46.63 4.15
N LEU A 201 -10.83 46.79 4.93
CA LEU A 201 -10.75 47.74 6.03
C LEU A 201 -10.14 49.05 5.51
N PRO A 202 -10.89 50.17 5.50
CA PRO A 202 -10.42 51.48 5.04
C PRO A 202 -9.33 52.07 5.93
#